data_AF-A0A7G6XFX4-F1
#
_entry.id   AF-A0A7G6XFX4-F1
#
_cell.length_a   1.000
_cell.length_b   1.000
_cell.length_c   1.000
_cell.angle_alpha   90.00
_cell.angle_beta   90.00
_cell.angle_gamma   90.00
#
_symmetry.space_group_name_H-M   'P 1'
#
loop_
_entity.id
_entity.type
_entity.pdbx_description
1 polymer ?
#
loop_
_entity_poly.entity_id
_entity_poly.type
_entity_poly.pdbx_seq_one_letter_code
_entity_poly.pdbx_strand_id
1 'polypeptide(L)' 'MLGPASSVNHALSRVYGQVKRLERGTPEDGETMAAVSRDQQEIWILLREMRAAMRADLGVSDGGGSVSA' A
#
# COMPACT_ATOMS: atom_id res chain seq x y z
N MET A 1 14.23 -0.10 -8.65
CA MET A 1 13.22 -0.45 -7.63
C MET A 1 12.12 0.62 -7.40
N LEU A 2 11.86 1.56 -8.34
CA LEU A 2 10.89 2.66 -8.10
C LEU A 2 9.41 2.31 -8.39
N GLY A 3 9.14 1.26 -9.16
CA GLY A 3 7.78 0.87 -9.54
C GLY A 3 6.85 0.61 -8.35
N PRO A 4 7.22 -0.28 -7.39
CA PRO A 4 6.38 -0.57 -6.23
C PRO A 4 6.15 0.64 -5.32
N ALA A 5 7.17 1.49 -5.14
CA ALA A 5 7.05 2.72 -4.35
C ALA A 5 6.10 3.74 -4.99
N SER A 6 6.15 3.89 -6.32
CA SER A 6 5.22 4.73 -7.06
C SER A 6 3.78 4.23 -6.92
N SER A 7 3.55 2.92 -7.07
CA SER A 7 2.22 2.32 -6.92
C SER A 7 1.63 2.54 -5.52
N VAL A 8 2.42 2.34 -4.47
CA VAL A 8 2.01 2.62 -3.08
C VAL A 8 1.65 4.09 -2.90
N ASN A 9 2.50 5.01 -3.39
CA ASN A 9 2.27 6.45 -3.26
C ASN A 9 1.00 6.91 -3.99
N HIS A 10 0.75 6.38 -5.19
CA HIS A 10 -0.47 6.66 -5.96
C HIS A 10 -1.72 6.15 -5.24
N ALA A 11 -1.67 4.94 -4.70
CA ALA A 11 -2.79 4.35 -3.97
C ALA A 11 -3.13 5.15 -2.70
N LEU A 12 -2.11 5.53 -1.92
CA LEU A 12 -2.28 6.39 -0.74
C LEU A 12 -2.89 7.76 -1.10
N SER A 13 -2.37 8.39 -2.16
CA SER A 13 -2.87 9.70 -2.61
C SER A 13 -4.32 9.64 -3.05
N ARG A 14 -4.72 8.56 -3.74
CA ARG A 14 -6.11 8.31 -4.13
C ARG A 14 -7.02 8.17 -2.91
N VAL A 15 -6.68 7.28 -1.97
CA VAL A 15 -7.48 7.05 -0.76
C VAL A 15 -7.63 8.34 0.06
N TYR A 16 -6.56 9.11 0.19
CA TYR A 16 -6.62 10.42 0.84
C TYR A 16 -7.60 11.36 0.13
N GLY A 17 -7.53 11.47 -1.20
CA GLY A 17 -8.45 12.29 -2.00
C GLY A 17 -9.92 11.89 -1.80
N GLN A 18 -10.20 10.58 -1.86
CA GLN A 18 -11.54 10.02 -1.62
C GLN A 18 -12.07 10.41 -0.23
N VAL A 19 -11.25 10.23 0.82
CA VAL A 19 -11.63 10.61 2.20
C VAL A 19 -11.93 12.11 2.29
N LYS A 20 -11.06 12.97 1.73
CA LYS A 20 -11.28 14.44 1.79
C LYS A 20 -12.56 14.87 1.05
N ARG A 21 -12.91 14.21 -0.05
CA ARG A 21 -14.16 14.47 -0.78
C ARG A 21 -15.38 14.03 0.02
N LEU A 22 -15.34 12.84 0.63
CA LEU A 22 -16.39 12.34 1.50
C LEU A 22 -16.61 13.24 2.72
N GLU A 23 -15.53 13.68 3.39
CA GLU A 23 -15.59 14.63 4.51
C GLU A 23 -16.22 15.98 4.12
N ARG A 24 -16.03 16.42 2.88
CA ARG A 24 -16.59 17.68 2.36
C ARG A 24 -18.02 17.54 1.83
N GLY A 25 -18.58 16.33 1.82
CA GLY A 25 -19.90 16.07 1.24
C GLY A 25 -19.94 16.18 -0.28
N THR A 26 -18.78 16.03 -0.95
CA THR A 26 -18.66 16.07 -2.41
C THR A 26 -18.01 14.79 -2.96
N PRO A 27 -18.58 13.59 -2.67
CA PRO A 27 -18.05 12.33 -3.20
C PRO A 27 -18.18 12.27 -4.72
N GLU A 28 -17.21 11.62 -5.39
CA GLU A 28 -17.38 11.19 -6.78
C GLU A 28 -18.27 9.93 -6.85
N ASP A 29 -18.75 9.58 -8.05
CA ASP A 29 -19.64 8.43 -8.25
C ASP A 29 -19.00 7.13 -7.74
N GLY A 30 -19.73 6.43 -6.87
CA GLY A 30 -19.28 5.18 -6.25
C GLY A 30 -18.33 5.37 -5.06
N GLU A 31 -17.93 6.61 -4.73
CA GLU A 31 -17.18 6.88 -3.52
C GLU A 31 -18.08 6.77 -2.30
N THR A 32 -17.74 5.82 -1.45
CA THR A 32 -18.37 5.59 -0.15
C THR A 32 -17.28 5.25 0.85
N MET A 33 -17.56 5.42 2.14
CA MET A 33 -16.62 4.98 3.19
C MET A 33 -16.30 3.48 3.09
N ALA A 34 -17.26 2.66 2.64
CA ALA A 34 -17.04 1.23 2.38
C ALA A 34 -16.06 0.98 1.22
N ALA A 35 -16.20 1.74 0.12
CA ALA A 35 -15.27 1.65 -1.01
C ALA A 35 -13.86 2.12 -0.62
N VAL A 36 -13.74 3.21 0.14
CA VAL A 36 -12.47 3.71 0.68
C VAL A 36 -11.82 2.68 1.61
N SER A 37 -12.60 2.03 2.47
CA SER A 37 -12.08 0.99 3.35
C SER A 37 -11.54 -0.21 2.57
N ARG A 38 -12.20 -0.60 1.46
CA ARG A 38 -11.69 -1.63 0.56
C ARG A 38 -10.39 -1.20 -0.12
N ASP A 39 -10.34 0.01 -0.66
CA ASP A 39 -9.14 0.55 -1.30
C ASP A 39 -7.97 0.65 -0.31
N GLN A 40 -8.23 0.97 0.95
CA GLN A 40 -7.22 0.96 2.01
C GLN A 40 -6.67 -0.45 2.27
N GLN A 41 -7.51 -1.49 2.19
CA GLN A 41 -7.04 -2.88 2.34
C GLN A 41 -6.08 -3.28 1.22
N GLU A 42 -6.34 -2.86 -0.02
CA GLU A 42 -5.46 -3.12 -1.17
C GLU A 42 -4.06 -2.50 -1.01
N ILE A 43 -3.95 -1.39 -0.26
CA ILE A 43 -2.65 -0.77 0.04
C ILE A 43 -1.75 -1.74 0.84
N TRP A 44 -2.30 -2.59 1.70
CA TRP A 44 -1.50 -3.57 2.44
C TRP A 44 -0.83 -4.59 1.52
N ILE A 45 -1.49 -4.96 0.43
CA ILE A 45 -0.92 -5.87 -0.58
C ILE A 45 0.26 -5.17 -1.28
N LEU A 46 0.05 -3.94 -1.75
CA LEU A 46 1.10 -3.14 -2.39
C LEU A 46 2.31 -2.90 -1.48
N LEU A 47 2.07 -2.63 -0.18
CA LEU A 47 3.12 -2.47 0.82
C LEU A 47 3.93 -3.75 1.02
N ARG A 48 3.27 -4.92 1.00
CA ARG A 48 3.94 -6.23 1.12
C ARG A 48 4.81 -6.50 -0.10
N GLU A 49 4.32 -6.23 -1.30
CA GLU A 49 5.08 -6.37 -2.55
C GLU A 49 6.30 -5.44 -2.58
N MET A 50 6.10 -4.17 -2.22
CA MET A 50 7.19 -3.20 -2.13
C MET A 50 8.26 -3.66 -1.13
N ARG A 51 7.85 -4.13 0.06
CA ARG A 51 8.77 -4.66 1.06
C ARG A 51 9.53 -5.88 0.54
N ALA A 52 8.86 -6.80 -0.14
CA ALA A 52 9.50 -7.99 -0.71
C ALA A 52 10.54 -7.60 -1.77
N ALA A 53 10.19 -6.67 -2.67
CA ALA A 53 11.10 -6.16 -3.68
C ALA A 53 12.34 -5.49 -3.06
N MET A 54 12.15 -4.63 -2.05
CA MET A 54 13.26 -3.99 -1.33
C MET A 54 14.13 -5.01 -0.57
N ARG A 55 13.55 -6.05 0.05
CA ARG A 55 14.33 -7.11 0.72
C ARG A 55 15.17 -7.91 -0.28
N ALA A 56 14.60 -8.24 -1.44
CA ALA A 56 15.30 -8.92 -2.51
C ALA A 56 16.46 -8.07 -3.07
N ASP A 57 16.25 -6.76 -3.24
CA ASP A 57 17.30 -5.80 -3.65
C ASP A 57 18.48 -5.78 -2.68
N LEU A 58 18.18 -5.86 -1.37
CA LEU A 58 19.17 -5.92 -0.30
C LEU A 58 19.79 -7.32 -0.12
N GLY A 59 19.43 -8.31 -0.95
CA GLY A 59 19.92 -9.68 -0.85
C GLY A 59 19.43 -10.47 0.37
N VAL A 60 18.39 -10.00 1.05
CA VAL A 60 17.83 -10.67 2.24
C VAL A 60 16.88 -11.78 1.80
N SER A 61 17.38 -13.02 1.80
CA SER A 61 16.56 -14.23 1.71
C SER A 61 16.11 -14.65 3.11
N ASP A 62 14.87 -15.12 3.28
CA ASP A 62 14.31 -15.55 4.58
C ASP A 62 14.94 -16.84 5.17
N GLY A 63 16.18 -17.19 4.77
CA GLY A 63 16.93 -18.32 5.29
C GLY A 63 18.41 -17.98 5.42
N GLY A 64 18.94 -18.03 6.65
CA GLY A 64 20.39 -17.94 6.87
C GLY A 64 20.83 -17.27 8.16
N GLY A 65 20.17 -17.55 9.28
CA GLY A 65 20.65 -17.19 10.60
C GLY A 65 20.34 -18.30 11.58
N SER A 66 20.98 -19.47 11.44
CA SER A 66 21.05 -20.43 12.54
C SER A 66 21.81 -19.75 13.67
N VAL A 67 21.08 -19.21 14.64
CA VAL A 67 21.62 -18.98 15.97
C VAL A 67 21.76 -20.36 16.59
N SER A 68 22.98 -20.90 16.52
CA SER A 68 23.36 -22.02 17.38
C SER A 68 23.60 -21.46 18.78
N ALA A 69 22.81 -21.94 19.73
CA ALA A 69 22.99 -21.73 21.17
C ALA A 69 24.15 -22.59 21.70
#